data_AF-A0A923C4X7-F1
#
_entry.id   AF-A0A923C4X7-F1
#
_cell.length_a   1.000
_cell.length_b   1.000
_cell.length_c   1.000
_cell.angle_alpha   90.00
_cell.angle_beta   90.00
_cell.angle_gamma   90.00
#
_symmetry.space_group_name_H-M   'P 1'
#
loop_
_entity.id
_entity.type
_entity.pdbx_description
1 polymer ?
#
loop_
_entity_poly.entity_id
_entity_poly.type
_entity_poly.pdbx_seq_one_letter_code
_entity_poly.pdbx_strand_id
1 'polypeptide(L)'
;MTENFNELLQEVQKDIQQEKLVSIWNKYQKYFFYAIGILFIVFFGVNKYVENQQHEKIYISDKYLQAQEYLAVKQTEKALKILETIAQKDSKAYHALARLLEAKVFVDKGSDDFKKGQKILQDLYSDHKNDAFFRSFSKAVYLNNEIEMITRGQDPEKISEDTKVALRALLSIVSESISDTTPLKIMFLEIKGLILVLLDQQEDALNEFLAIAQTSQCPRGLKLRAELMIEKIKTHIKNLA
;
A
#
# COMPACT_ATOMS: atom_id res chain seq x y z
N MET A 1 55.97 49.40 38.25
CA MET A 1 56.43 48.04 38.66
C MET A 1 55.30 47.00 38.74
N THR A 2 54.02 47.39 38.65
CA THR A 2 52.87 46.47 38.74
C THR A 2 52.41 45.89 37.40
N GLU A 3 52.69 46.54 36.27
CA GLU A 3 52.31 46.04 34.93
C GLU A 3 53.13 44.80 34.52
N ASN A 4 54.47 44.85 34.61
CA ASN A 4 55.33 43.72 34.25
C ASN A 4 55.07 42.44 35.08
N PHE A 5 54.64 42.59 36.34
CA PHE A 5 54.34 41.44 37.20
C PHE A 5 52.99 40.80 36.86
N ASN A 6 51.97 41.62 36.54
CA ASN A 6 50.70 41.11 36.05
C ASN A 6 50.84 40.43 34.68
N GLU A 7 51.68 40.96 33.79
CA GLU A 7 51.97 40.36 32.48
C GLU A 7 52.69 39.01 32.61
N LEU A 8 53.71 38.92 33.48
CA LEU A 8 54.39 37.66 33.81
C LEU A 8 53.46 36.64 34.46
N LEU A 9 52.58 37.05 35.38
CA LEU A 9 51.60 36.14 35.98
C LEU A 9 50.57 35.66 34.95
N GLN A 10 50.19 36.50 34.00
CA GLN A 10 49.25 36.13 32.94
C GLN A 10 49.89 35.19 31.91
N GLU A 11 51.18 35.36 31.61
CA GLU A 11 51.96 34.48 30.74
C GLU A 11 52.18 33.11 31.40
N VAL A 12 52.59 33.06 32.67
CA VAL A 12 52.71 31.80 33.44
C VAL A 12 51.36 31.09 33.56
N GLN A 13 50.27 31.83 33.78
CA GLN A 13 48.93 31.23 33.85
C GLN A 13 48.48 30.69 32.48
N LYS A 14 48.84 31.35 31.37
CA LYS A 14 48.60 30.86 30.01
C LYS A 14 49.39 29.59 29.72
N ASP A 15 50.66 29.53 30.10
CA ASP A 15 51.50 28.35 29.89
C ASP A 15 50.98 27.14 30.68
N ILE A 16 50.58 27.33 31.94
CA ILE A 16 49.96 26.27 32.75
C ILE A 16 48.64 25.78 32.14
N GLN A 17 47.85 26.68 31.53
CA GLN A 17 46.62 26.27 30.84
C GLN A 17 46.92 25.53 29.53
N GLN A 18 47.92 25.96 28.77
CA GLN A 18 48.34 25.29 27.55
C GLN A 18 48.88 23.89 27.84
N GLU A 19 49.74 23.72 28.85
CA GLU A 19 50.26 22.40 29.25
C GLU A 19 49.14 21.46 29.71
N LYS A 20 48.14 21.95 30.44
CA LYS A 20 46.96 21.15 30.83
C LYS A 20 46.15 20.71 29.62
N LEU A 21 45.93 21.58 28.64
CA LEU A 21 45.22 21.25 27.41
C LEU A 21 45.99 20.24 26.57
N VAL A 22 47.32 20.40 26.44
CA VAL A 22 48.21 19.46 25.74
C VAL A 22 48.25 18.10 26.45
N SER A 23 48.28 18.08 27.77
CA SER A 23 48.22 16.86 28.59
C SER A 23 46.93 16.08 28.38
N ILE A 24 45.78 16.76 28.41
CA ILE A 24 44.46 16.17 28.14
C ILE A 24 44.42 15.66 26.70
N TRP A 25 44.85 16.45 25.73
CA TRP A 25 44.92 16.04 24.34
C TRP A 25 45.79 14.79 24.15
N ASN A 26 47.00 14.76 24.73
CA ASN A 26 47.90 13.63 24.61
C ASN A 26 47.36 12.34 25.25
N LYS A 27 46.56 12.48 26.32
CA LYS A 27 45.90 11.35 27.00
C LYS A 27 44.70 10.82 26.22
N TYR A 28 43.91 11.69 25.58
CA TYR A 28 42.64 11.32 24.94
C TYR A 28 42.69 11.23 23.41
N GLN A 29 43.77 11.67 22.75
CA GLN A 29 43.92 11.64 21.29
C GLN A 29 43.66 10.25 20.69
N LYS A 30 44.15 9.18 21.33
CA LYS A 30 43.95 7.80 20.84
C LYS A 30 42.46 7.44 20.84
N TYR A 31 41.73 7.76 21.91
CA TYR A 31 40.28 7.52 22.02
C TYR A 31 39.49 8.38 21.03
N PHE A 32 39.93 9.61 20.79
CA PHE A 32 39.34 10.50 19.78
C PHE A 32 39.45 9.90 18.37
N PHE A 33 40.63 9.39 17.99
CA PHE A 33 40.81 8.72 16.69
C PHE A 33 40.01 7.42 16.56
N TYR A 34 39.87 6.63 17.64
CA TYR A 34 39.00 5.44 17.63
C TYR A 34 37.52 5.80 17.46
N ALA A 35 37.04 6.82 18.16
CA ALA A 35 35.66 7.29 18.04
C ALA A 35 35.34 7.78 16.63
N ILE A 36 36.27 8.53 16.02
CA ILE A 36 36.17 9.00 14.63
C ILE A 36 36.18 7.82 13.65
N GLY A 37 37.06 6.84 13.85
CA GLY A 37 37.13 5.64 13.00
C GLY A 37 35.82 4.84 13.00
N ILE A 38 35.21 4.64 14.17
CA ILE A 38 33.91 3.97 14.28
C ILE A 38 32.81 4.78 13.58
N LEU A 39 32.80 6.11 13.75
CA LEU A 39 31.87 7.01 13.06
C LEU A 39 31.97 6.89 11.54
N PHE A 40 33.19 6.83 10.98
CA PHE A 40 33.38 6.62 9.55
C PHE A 40 32.91 5.24 9.10
N ILE A 41 33.20 4.17 9.84
CA ILE A 41 32.73 2.81 9.49
C ILE A 41 31.19 2.76 9.47
N VAL A 42 30.53 3.33 10.48
CA VAL A 42 29.07 3.42 10.53
C VAL A 42 28.53 4.28 9.40
N PHE A 43 29.11 5.45 9.16
CA PHE A 43 28.66 6.36 8.10
C PHE A 43 28.82 5.77 6.69
N PHE A 44 29.97 5.16 6.38
CA PHE A 44 30.19 4.48 5.10
C PHE A 44 29.35 3.20 4.96
N GLY A 45 29.18 2.44 6.04
CA GLY A 45 28.31 1.26 6.06
C GLY A 45 26.84 1.60 5.80
N VAL A 46 26.34 2.65 6.44
CA VAL A 46 24.96 3.13 6.25
C VAL A 46 24.75 3.71 4.85
N ASN A 47 25.67 4.55 4.35
CA ASN A 47 25.54 5.11 3.01
C ASN A 47 25.56 4.04 1.91
N LYS A 48 26.49 3.07 2.00
CA LYS A 48 26.55 1.96 1.03
C LYS A 48 25.30 1.08 1.10
N TYR A 49 24.73 0.88 2.28
CA TYR A 49 23.45 0.17 2.45
C TYR A 49 22.28 0.93 1.83
N VAL A 50 22.22 2.26 2.03
CA VAL A 50 21.18 3.13 1.45
C VAL A 50 21.29 3.22 -0.07
N GLU A 51 22.51 3.35 -0.60
CA GLU A 51 22.79 3.39 -2.05
C GLU A 51 22.40 2.07 -2.72
N ASN A 52 22.78 0.92 -2.13
CA ASN A 52 22.39 -0.39 -2.63
C ASN A 52 20.87 -0.60 -2.63
N GLN A 53 20.18 -0.15 -1.57
CA GLN A 53 18.71 -0.16 -1.48
C GLN A 53 18.05 0.73 -2.54
N GLN A 54 18.63 1.89 -2.88
CA GLN A 54 18.11 2.77 -3.93
C GLN A 54 18.29 2.16 -5.32
N HIS A 55 19.46 1.61 -5.62
CA HIS A 55 19.69 0.91 -6.89
C HIS A 55 18.77 -0.30 -7.07
N GLU A 56 18.54 -1.08 -6.01
CA GLU A 56 17.62 -2.21 -6.07
C GLU A 56 16.18 -1.76 -6.32
N LYS A 57 15.73 -0.68 -5.67
CA LYS A 57 14.39 -0.12 -5.91
C LYS A 57 14.21 0.39 -7.34
N ILE A 58 15.22 1.07 -7.90
CA ILE A 58 15.20 1.53 -9.30
C ILE A 58 15.12 0.32 -10.23
N TYR A 59 15.98 -0.68 -10.03
CA TYR A 59 15.98 -1.90 -10.82
C TYR A 59 14.63 -2.63 -10.77
N ILE A 60 14.04 -2.79 -9.58
CA ILE A 60 12.73 -3.43 -9.43
C ILE A 60 11.63 -2.59 -10.09
N SER A 61 11.72 -1.26 -10.01
CA SER A 61 10.80 -0.34 -10.70
C SER A 61 10.85 -0.53 -12.22
N ASP A 62 12.05 -0.54 -12.81
CA ASP A 62 12.25 -0.75 -14.24
C ASP A 62 11.71 -2.11 -14.69
N LYS A 63 11.91 -3.16 -13.87
CA LYS A 63 11.33 -4.49 -14.14
C LYS A 63 9.81 -4.49 -14.06
N TYR A 64 9.23 -3.76 -13.11
CA TYR A 64 7.78 -3.63 -13.01
C TYR A 64 7.20 -2.92 -14.24
N LEU A 65 7.82 -1.83 -14.70
CA LEU A 65 7.44 -1.13 -15.93
C LEU A 65 7.59 -2.04 -17.16
N GLN A 66 8.69 -2.77 -17.26
CA GLN A 66 8.92 -3.74 -18.34
C GLN A 66 7.83 -4.84 -18.36
N ALA A 67 7.37 -5.32 -17.21
CA ALA A 67 6.26 -6.27 -17.16
C ALA A 67 4.96 -5.65 -17.70
N GLN A 68 4.67 -4.38 -17.36
CA GLN A 68 3.51 -3.66 -17.91
C GLN A 68 3.60 -3.47 -19.42
N GLU A 69 4.78 -3.14 -19.96
CA GLU A 69 5.02 -3.05 -21.41
C GLU A 69 4.75 -4.39 -22.10
N TYR A 70 5.23 -5.50 -21.54
CA TYR A 70 4.94 -6.83 -22.08
C TYR A 70 3.43 -7.14 -22.07
N LEU A 71 2.70 -6.75 -21.02
CA LEU A 71 1.24 -6.89 -20.99
C LEU A 71 0.55 -6.05 -22.07
N ALA A 72 1.02 -4.82 -22.29
CA ALA A 72 0.48 -3.93 -23.32
C ALA A 72 0.62 -4.52 -24.74
N VAL A 73 1.70 -5.25 -25.01
CA VAL A 73 1.91 -5.96 -26.28
C VAL A 73 1.48 -7.44 -26.24
N LYS A 74 0.62 -7.82 -25.28
CA LYS A 74 0.02 -9.17 -25.12
C LYS A 74 1.04 -10.32 -24.93
N GLN A 75 2.26 -10.01 -24.48
CA GLN A 75 3.29 -11.00 -24.15
C GLN A 75 3.16 -11.45 -22.69
N THR A 76 2.00 -12.04 -22.35
CA THR A 76 1.59 -12.35 -20.98
C THR A 76 2.58 -13.24 -20.22
N GLU A 77 3.09 -14.30 -20.84
CA GLU A 77 4.01 -15.24 -20.18
C GLU A 77 5.36 -14.57 -19.80
N LYS A 78 5.84 -13.63 -20.63
CA LYS A 78 7.06 -12.87 -20.31
C LYS A 78 6.82 -11.91 -19.15
N ALA A 79 5.66 -11.26 -19.11
CA ALA A 79 5.28 -10.39 -18.00
C ALA A 79 5.19 -11.18 -16.69
N LEU A 80 4.50 -12.33 -16.69
CA LEU A 80 4.34 -13.19 -15.51
C LEU A 80 5.70 -13.62 -14.93
N LYS A 81 6.65 -14.02 -15.78
CA LYS A 81 8.00 -14.40 -15.34
C LYS A 81 8.76 -13.25 -14.65
N ILE A 82 8.59 -12.03 -15.14
CA ILE A 82 9.20 -10.84 -14.52
C ILE A 82 8.53 -10.53 -13.18
N LEU A 83 7.19 -10.61 -13.11
CA LEU A 83 6.44 -10.37 -11.88
C LEU A 83 6.78 -11.39 -10.79
N GLU A 84 6.94 -12.66 -11.14
CA GLU A 84 7.41 -13.71 -10.23
C GLU A 84 8.81 -13.37 -9.67
N THR A 85 9.71 -12.88 -10.52
CA THR A 85 11.06 -12.47 -10.11
C THR A 85 11.00 -11.29 -9.11
N ILE A 86 10.10 -10.33 -9.33
CA ILE A 86 9.90 -9.19 -8.42
C ILE A 86 9.31 -9.67 -7.08
N ALA A 87 8.34 -10.59 -7.12
CA ALA A 87 7.69 -11.11 -5.92
C ALA A 87 8.65 -11.87 -4.99
N GLN A 88 9.76 -12.40 -5.50
CA GLN A 88 10.77 -13.09 -4.70
C GLN A 88 11.80 -12.14 -4.03
N LYS A 89 11.76 -10.83 -4.31
CA LYS A 89 12.71 -9.85 -3.76
C LYS A 89 12.21 -9.24 -2.44
N ASP A 90 13.14 -8.81 -1.58
CA ASP A 90 12.90 -8.25 -0.25
C ASP A 90 12.30 -6.82 -0.24
N SER A 91 11.54 -6.46 -1.29
CA SER A 91 10.83 -5.19 -1.37
C SER A 91 9.34 -5.39 -1.12
N LYS A 92 8.89 -5.14 0.12
CA LYS A 92 7.49 -5.37 0.53
C LYS A 92 6.45 -4.71 -0.39
N ALA A 93 6.69 -3.47 -0.82
CA ALA A 93 5.75 -2.73 -1.66
C ALA A 93 5.71 -3.27 -3.09
N TYR A 94 6.88 -3.51 -3.70
CA TYR A 94 6.94 -4.05 -5.06
C TYR A 94 6.51 -5.52 -5.12
N HIS A 95 6.74 -6.30 -4.05
CA HIS A 95 6.17 -7.63 -3.89
C HIS A 95 4.64 -7.57 -4.02
N ALA A 96 3.98 -6.73 -3.21
CA ALA A 96 2.53 -6.60 -3.24
C ALA A 96 2.01 -6.10 -4.59
N LEU A 97 2.67 -5.11 -5.19
CA LEU A 97 2.30 -4.59 -6.53
C LEU A 97 2.46 -5.64 -7.63
N ALA A 98 3.53 -6.43 -7.60
CA ALA A 98 3.76 -7.48 -8.58
C ALA A 98 2.70 -8.58 -8.46
N ARG A 99 2.39 -9.02 -7.24
CA ARG A 99 1.36 -10.03 -6.96
C ARG A 99 -0.04 -9.54 -7.34
N LEU A 100 -0.36 -8.27 -7.08
CA LEU A 100 -1.63 -7.66 -7.52
C LEU A 100 -1.76 -7.66 -9.05
N LEU A 101 -0.69 -7.30 -9.76
CA LEU A 101 -0.70 -7.30 -11.23
C LEU A 101 -0.77 -8.73 -11.78
N GLU A 102 -0.05 -9.67 -11.19
CA GLU A 102 -0.12 -11.10 -11.52
C GLU A 102 -1.55 -11.64 -11.33
N ALA A 103 -2.19 -11.33 -10.21
CA ALA A 103 -3.58 -11.69 -9.95
C ALA A 103 -4.52 -11.14 -11.03
N LYS A 104 -4.37 -9.84 -11.37
CA LYS A 104 -5.15 -9.22 -12.44
C LYS A 104 -4.97 -9.95 -13.77
N VAL A 105 -3.73 -10.29 -14.13
CA VAL A 105 -3.44 -11.03 -15.37
C VAL A 105 -4.18 -12.37 -15.41
N PHE A 106 -4.16 -13.13 -14.31
CA PHE A 106 -4.88 -14.41 -14.26
C PHE A 106 -6.41 -14.25 -14.28
N VAL A 107 -6.95 -13.23 -13.61
CA VAL A 107 -8.40 -12.92 -13.64
C VAL A 107 -8.84 -12.53 -15.05
N ASP A 108 -8.06 -11.69 -15.74
CA ASP A 108 -8.36 -11.20 -17.09
C ASP A 108 -8.20 -12.28 -18.17
N LYS A 109 -7.35 -13.30 -17.93
CA LYS A 109 -7.06 -14.38 -18.91
C LYS A 109 -8.24 -15.32 -19.15
N GLY A 110 -9.18 -15.42 -18.22
CA GLY A 110 -10.43 -16.16 -18.37
C GLY A 110 -10.76 -17.07 -17.18
N SER A 111 -11.88 -17.79 -17.29
CA SER A 111 -12.46 -18.59 -16.20
C SER A 111 -11.52 -19.69 -15.66
N ASP A 112 -10.68 -20.28 -16.51
CA ASP A 112 -9.78 -21.37 -16.12
C ASP A 112 -8.68 -20.90 -15.16
N ASP A 113 -8.22 -19.66 -15.33
CA ASP A 113 -7.14 -19.06 -14.54
C ASP A 113 -7.68 -18.14 -13.42
N PHE A 114 -8.97 -17.82 -13.41
CA PHE A 114 -9.61 -16.97 -12.40
C PHE A 114 -9.30 -17.41 -10.97
N LYS A 115 -9.39 -18.73 -10.69
CA LYS A 115 -9.10 -19.29 -9.36
C LYS A 115 -7.65 -19.04 -8.93
N LYS A 116 -6.70 -19.03 -9.87
CA LYS A 116 -5.29 -18.70 -9.55
C LYS A 116 -5.19 -17.24 -9.14
N GLY A 117 -5.81 -16.34 -9.89
CA GLY A 117 -5.82 -14.91 -9.54
C GLY A 117 -6.47 -14.65 -8.18
N GLN A 118 -7.61 -15.28 -7.89
CA GLN A 118 -8.27 -15.17 -6.59
C GLN A 118 -7.41 -15.73 -5.45
N LYS A 119 -6.69 -16.82 -5.68
CA LYS A 119 -5.77 -17.38 -4.69
C LYS A 119 -4.65 -16.39 -4.35
N ILE A 120 -4.08 -15.71 -5.34
CA ILE A 120 -3.06 -14.67 -5.12
C ILE A 120 -3.62 -13.52 -4.28
N LEU A 121 -4.82 -13.04 -4.58
CA LEU A 121 -5.47 -11.97 -3.80
C LEU A 121 -5.76 -12.40 -2.36
N GLN A 122 -6.21 -13.65 -2.19
CA GLN A 122 -6.42 -14.25 -0.88
C GLN A 122 -5.14 -14.31 -0.05
N ASP A 123 -4.05 -14.79 -0.63
CA ASP A 123 -2.76 -14.86 0.06
C ASP A 123 -2.30 -13.46 0.48
N LEU A 124 -2.52 -12.44 -0.38
CA LEU A 124 -2.18 -11.06 -0.07
C LEU A 124 -2.98 -10.48 1.08
N TYR A 125 -4.31 -10.68 1.13
CA TYR A 125 -5.13 -10.09 2.20
C TYR A 125 -5.09 -10.89 3.51
N SER A 126 -4.80 -12.19 3.46
CA SER A 126 -4.73 -13.05 4.64
C SER A 126 -3.38 -12.99 5.35
N ASP A 127 -2.28 -12.63 4.68
CA ASP A 127 -0.97 -12.51 5.32
C ASP A 127 -0.83 -11.18 6.07
N HIS A 128 -0.84 -11.24 7.40
CA HIS A 128 -0.66 -10.09 8.29
C HIS A 128 0.69 -9.39 8.17
N LYS A 129 1.69 -10.01 7.52
CA LYS A 129 2.99 -9.38 7.23
C LYS A 129 2.90 -8.31 6.13
N ASN A 130 1.88 -8.39 5.28
CA ASN A 130 1.62 -7.40 4.25
C ASN A 130 1.09 -6.09 4.87
N ASP A 131 1.39 -4.96 4.24
CA ASP A 131 0.88 -3.67 4.67
C ASP A 131 -0.66 -3.64 4.68
N ALA A 132 -1.25 -2.97 5.68
CA ALA A 132 -2.70 -2.94 5.85
C ALA A 132 -3.43 -2.38 4.63
N PHE A 133 -2.84 -1.41 3.91
CA PHE A 133 -3.38 -0.90 2.66
C PHE A 133 -3.48 -2.00 1.59
N PHE A 134 -2.40 -2.75 1.37
CA PHE A 134 -2.39 -3.83 0.37
C PHE A 134 -3.32 -4.97 0.73
N ARG A 135 -3.47 -5.30 2.02
CA ARG A 135 -4.45 -6.30 2.45
C ARG A 135 -5.87 -5.84 2.16
N SER A 136 -6.24 -4.62 2.56
CA SER A 136 -7.57 -4.05 2.28
C SER A 136 -7.83 -3.97 0.78
N PHE A 137 -6.87 -3.48 0.00
CA PHE A 137 -7.01 -3.37 -1.45
C PHE A 137 -7.21 -4.74 -2.10
N SER A 138 -6.38 -5.72 -1.75
CA SER A 138 -6.49 -7.09 -2.29
C SER A 138 -7.82 -7.74 -1.95
N LYS A 139 -8.32 -7.54 -0.72
CA LYS A 139 -9.65 -8.03 -0.31
C LYS A 139 -10.78 -7.36 -1.10
N ALA A 140 -10.72 -6.04 -1.31
CA ALA A 140 -11.71 -5.32 -2.10
C ALA A 140 -11.73 -5.81 -3.56
N VAL A 141 -10.56 -5.98 -4.18
CA VAL A 141 -10.45 -6.55 -5.53
C VAL A 141 -10.97 -7.99 -5.59
N TYR A 142 -10.61 -8.83 -4.62
CA TYR A 142 -11.10 -10.21 -4.51
C TYR A 142 -12.64 -10.25 -4.50
N LEU A 143 -13.27 -9.45 -3.63
CA LEU A 143 -14.72 -9.40 -3.49
C LEU A 143 -15.40 -8.88 -4.76
N ASN A 144 -14.85 -7.84 -5.38
CA ASN A 144 -15.38 -7.32 -6.63
C ASN A 144 -15.32 -8.36 -7.77
N ASN A 145 -14.21 -9.10 -7.86
CA ASN A 145 -14.06 -10.18 -8.83
C ASN A 145 -15.04 -11.34 -8.59
N GLU A 146 -15.31 -11.69 -7.33
CA GLU A 146 -16.34 -12.69 -6.99
C GLU A 146 -17.73 -12.24 -7.43
N ILE A 147 -18.10 -10.97 -7.18
CA ILE A 147 -19.38 -10.41 -7.64
C ILE A 147 -19.48 -10.51 -9.17
N GLU A 148 -18.45 -10.09 -9.90
CA GLU A 148 -18.43 -10.15 -11.36
C GLU A 148 -18.56 -11.60 -11.86
N MET A 149 -17.86 -12.54 -11.24
CA MET A 149 -17.92 -13.95 -11.64
C MET A 149 -19.30 -14.56 -11.42
N ILE A 150 -19.91 -14.35 -10.26
CA ILE A 150 -21.22 -14.95 -9.93
C ILE A 150 -22.33 -14.32 -10.77
N THR A 151 -22.24 -13.01 -11.06
CA THR A 151 -23.22 -12.29 -11.90
C THR A 151 -22.95 -12.40 -13.39
N ARG A 152 -21.87 -13.08 -13.81
CA ARG A 152 -21.45 -13.16 -15.21
C ARG A 152 -22.55 -13.73 -16.10
N GLY A 153 -22.89 -12.98 -17.15
CA GLY A 153 -23.89 -13.40 -18.13
C GLY A 153 -25.34 -13.24 -17.66
N GLN A 154 -25.57 -12.67 -16.48
CA GLN A 154 -26.91 -12.37 -15.98
C GLN A 154 -27.30 -10.93 -16.26
N ASP A 155 -28.60 -10.73 -16.50
CA ASP A 155 -29.20 -9.41 -16.54
C ASP A 155 -29.23 -8.83 -15.11
N PRO A 156 -28.64 -7.65 -14.85
CA PRO A 156 -28.65 -7.02 -13.53
C PRO A 156 -30.04 -6.80 -12.93
N GLU A 157 -31.09 -6.73 -13.76
CA GLU A 157 -32.48 -6.61 -13.30
C GLU A 157 -33.16 -7.96 -13.07
N LYS A 158 -32.52 -9.07 -13.46
CA LYS A 158 -33.07 -10.44 -13.39
C LYS A 158 -32.02 -11.44 -12.88
N ILE A 159 -31.41 -11.11 -11.74
CA ILE A 159 -30.49 -11.99 -11.04
C ILE A 159 -31.23 -13.21 -10.49
N SER A 160 -30.71 -14.42 -10.75
CA SER A 160 -31.31 -15.67 -10.26
C SER A 160 -31.28 -15.80 -8.74
N GLU A 161 -32.21 -16.55 -8.14
CA GLU A 161 -32.23 -16.74 -6.68
C GLU A 161 -30.95 -17.40 -6.15
N ASP A 162 -30.37 -18.36 -6.87
CA ASP A 162 -29.08 -18.97 -6.49
C ASP A 162 -27.96 -17.92 -6.42
N THR A 163 -27.95 -16.97 -7.36
CA THR A 163 -27.00 -15.85 -7.37
C THR A 163 -27.28 -14.89 -6.23
N LYS A 164 -28.55 -14.60 -5.91
CA LYS A 164 -28.92 -13.78 -4.75
C LYS A 164 -28.45 -14.43 -3.44
N VAL A 165 -28.53 -15.76 -3.31
CA VAL A 165 -27.98 -16.49 -2.15
C VAL A 165 -26.48 -16.28 -2.03
N ALA A 166 -25.74 -16.41 -3.14
CA ALA A 166 -24.29 -16.19 -3.15
C ALA A 166 -23.92 -14.72 -2.83
N LEU A 167 -24.66 -13.76 -3.37
CA LEU A 167 -24.49 -12.33 -3.09
C LEU A 167 -24.76 -11.99 -1.62
N ARG A 168 -25.77 -12.61 -0.98
CA ARG A 168 -26.01 -12.44 0.47
C ARG A 168 -24.85 -12.97 1.32
N ALA A 169 -24.22 -14.07 0.91
CA ALA A 169 -23.01 -14.56 1.60
C ALA A 169 -21.85 -13.56 1.48
N LEU A 170 -21.63 -12.99 0.29
CA LEU A 170 -20.64 -11.93 0.08
C LEU A 170 -20.97 -10.66 0.88
N LEU A 171 -22.25 -10.31 1.01
CA LEU A 171 -22.70 -9.15 1.78
C LEU A 171 -22.27 -9.24 3.24
N SER A 172 -22.35 -10.43 3.87
CA SER A 172 -21.84 -10.65 5.24
C SER A 172 -20.34 -10.38 5.32
N ILE A 173 -19.56 -10.96 4.40
CA ILE A 173 -18.11 -10.85 4.39
C ILE A 173 -17.66 -9.38 4.18
N VAL A 174 -18.33 -8.66 3.29
CA VAL A 174 -18.07 -7.24 3.05
C VAL A 174 -18.42 -6.42 4.30
N SER A 175 -19.57 -6.69 4.92
CA SER A 175 -20.02 -5.97 6.11
C SER A 175 -19.05 -6.14 7.28
N GLU A 176 -18.52 -7.34 7.49
CA GLU A 176 -17.48 -7.63 8.50
C GLU A 176 -16.15 -6.92 8.21
N SER A 177 -15.91 -6.50 6.96
CA SER A 177 -14.70 -5.80 6.56
C SER A 177 -14.76 -4.30 6.85
N ILE A 178 -15.95 -3.75 7.12
CA ILE A 178 -16.16 -2.32 7.31
C ILE A 178 -16.00 -1.98 8.79
N SER A 179 -14.90 -1.31 9.12
CA SER A 179 -14.69 -0.66 10.41
C SER A 179 -14.09 0.73 10.21
N ASP A 180 -14.17 1.60 11.22
CA ASP A 180 -13.61 2.96 11.11
C ASP A 180 -12.09 2.98 10.94
N THR A 181 -11.41 1.91 11.33
CA THR A 181 -9.95 1.78 11.19
C THR A 181 -9.54 1.04 9.93
N THR A 182 -10.49 0.45 9.19
CA THR A 182 -10.19 -0.29 7.95
C THR A 182 -9.63 0.66 6.88
N PRO A 183 -8.39 0.46 6.41
CA PRO A 183 -7.91 1.19 5.24
C PRO A 183 -8.83 0.95 4.06
N LEU A 184 -9.11 2.00 3.27
CA LEU A 184 -9.97 1.91 2.09
C LEU A 184 -11.43 1.52 2.40
N LYS A 185 -11.94 1.82 3.60
CA LYS A 185 -13.35 1.64 4.02
C LYS A 185 -14.36 2.03 2.93
N ILE A 186 -14.13 3.15 2.23
CA ILE A 186 -15.03 3.65 1.18
C ILE A 186 -15.21 2.64 0.04
N MET A 187 -14.17 1.90 -0.35
CA MET A 187 -14.32 0.87 -1.39
C MET A 187 -15.17 -0.30 -0.91
N PHE A 188 -15.08 -0.68 0.37
CA PHE A 188 -15.97 -1.71 0.93
C PHE A 188 -17.42 -1.24 1.03
N LEU A 189 -17.65 0.03 1.37
CA LEU A 189 -19.00 0.63 1.34
C LEU A 189 -19.56 0.61 -0.08
N GLU A 190 -18.75 0.93 -1.09
CA GLU A 190 -19.16 0.88 -2.49
C GLU A 190 -19.52 -0.54 -2.92
N ILE A 191 -18.67 -1.53 -2.60
CA ILE A 191 -18.95 -2.95 -2.86
C ILE A 191 -20.24 -3.40 -2.16
N LYS A 192 -20.44 -2.99 -0.90
CA LYS A 192 -21.66 -3.27 -0.14
C LYS A 192 -22.90 -2.70 -0.85
N GLY A 193 -22.85 -1.43 -1.24
CA GLY A 193 -23.92 -0.75 -1.98
C GLY A 193 -24.24 -1.45 -3.30
N LEU A 194 -23.21 -1.87 -4.06
CA LEU A 194 -23.40 -2.62 -5.30
C LEU A 194 -24.10 -3.97 -5.08
N ILE A 195 -23.70 -4.73 -4.05
CA ILE A 195 -24.38 -5.99 -3.71
C ILE A 195 -25.85 -5.73 -3.36
N LEU A 196 -26.14 -4.69 -2.56
CA LEU A 196 -27.50 -4.35 -2.17
C LEU A 196 -28.37 -3.98 -3.38
N VAL A 197 -27.84 -3.26 -4.37
CA VAL A 197 -28.53 -3.00 -5.64
C VAL A 197 -28.86 -4.29 -6.37
N LEU A 198 -27.92 -5.23 -6.46
CA LEU A 198 -28.12 -6.54 -7.12
C LEU A 198 -29.09 -7.46 -6.37
N LEU A 199 -29.33 -7.18 -5.08
CA LEU A 199 -30.29 -7.89 -4.23
C LEU A 199 -31.67 -7.20 -4.19
N ASP A 200 -31.90 -6.17 -5.01
CA ASP A 200 -33.11 -5.35 -5.03
C ASP A 200 -33.37 -4.59 -3.71
N GLN A 201 -32.35 -4.41 -2.87
CA GLN A 201 -32.41 -3.70 -1.59
C GLN A 201 -32.06 -2.22 -1.77
N GLN A 202 -32.89 -1.51 -2.55
CA GLN A 202 -32.59 -0.17 -3.05
C GLN A 202 -32.46 0.90 -1.94
N GLU A 203 -33.31 0.83 -0.90
CA GLU A 203 -33.23 1.77 0.22
C GLU A 203 -31.94 1.62 1.02
N ASP A 204 -31.54 0.37 1.30
CA ASP A 204 -30.28 0.08 1.99
C ASP A 204 -29.08 0.51 1.12
N ALA A 205 -29.10 0.21 -0.17
CA ALA A 205 -28.07 0.65 -1.10
C ALA A 205 -27.93 2.18 -1.13
N LEU A 206 -29.05 2.90 -1.14
CA LEU A 206 -29.08 4.36 -1.12
C LEU A 206 -28.39 4.90 0.13
N ASN A 207 -28.65 4.31 1.30
CA ASN A 207 -28.00 4.70 2.55
C ASN A 207 -26.47 4.55 2.50
N GLU A 208 -25.98 3.44 1.95
CA GLU A 208 -24.53 3.21 1.79
C GLU A 208 -23.89 4.24 0.85
N PHE A 209 -24.49 4.52 -0.31
CA PHE A 209 -23.94 5.51 -1.25
C PHE A 209 -24.02 6.94 -0.72
N LEU A 210 -25.06 7.29 0.04
CA LEU A 210 -25.14 8.58 0.74
C LEU A 210 -24.00 8.74 1.76
N ALA A 211 -23.69 7.68 2.52
CA ALA A 211 -22.57 7.69 3.46
C ALA A 211 -21.23 7.94 2.74
N ILE A 212 -21.03 7.37 1.55
CA ILE A 212 -19.85 7.65 0.71
C ILE A 212 -19.81 9.11 0.27
N ALA A 213 -20.92 9.65 -0.24
CA ALA A 213 -20.98 11.02 -0.77
C ALA A 213 -20.78 12.10 0.32
N GLN A 214 -21.19 11.80 1.55
CA GLN A 214 -21.08 12.68 2.71
C GLN A 214 -19.72 12.60 3.43
N THR A 215 -18.87 11.61 3.08
CA THR A 215 -17.56 11.46 3.69
C THR A 215 -16.62 12.60 3.25
N SER A 216 -16.14 13.39 4.21
CA SER A 216 -15.38 14.63 3.97
C SER A 216 -14.06 14.44 3.20
N GLN A 217 -13.41 13.28 3.34
CA GLN A 217 -12.14 12.94 2.68
C GLN A 217 -12.31 11.93 1.54
N CYS A 218 -13.52 11.79 0.99
CA CYS A 218 -13.78 10.86 -0.11
C CYS A 218 -13.06 11.31 -1.40
N PRO A 219 -12.25 10.44 -2.04
CA PRO A 219 -11.66 10.74 -3.33
C PRO A 219 -12.73 11.11 -4.37
N ARG A 220 -12.48 12.15 -5.17
CA ARG A 220 -13.45 12.71 -6.14
C ARG A 220 -14.08 11.65 -7.05
N GLY A 221 -13.29 10.70 -7.53
CA GLY A 221 -13.78 9.62 -8.39
C GLY A 221 -14.82 8.72 -7.69
N LEU A 222 -14.55 8.32 -6.43
CA LEU A 222 -15.47 7.51 -5.64
C LEU A 222 -16.75 8.28 -5.32
N LYS A 223 -16.61 9.56 -4.96
CA LYS A 223 -17.75 10.44 -4.70
C LYS A 223 -18.67 10.58 -5.92
N LEU A 224 -18.12 10.86 -7.09
CA LEU A 224 -18.89 10.98 -8.33
C LEU A 224 -19.63 9.68 -8.67
N ARG A 225 -18.99 8.51 -8.52
CA ARG A 225 -19.66 7.22 -8.75
C ARG A 225 -20.79 6.99 -7.77
N ALA A 226 -20.60 7.31 -6.49
CA ALA A 226 -21.66 7.21 -5.49
C ALA A 226 -22.84 8.13 -5.80
N GLU A 227 -22.59 9.38 -6.20
CA GLU A 227 -23.62 10.33 -6.64
C GLU A 227 -24.40 9.82 -7.86
N LEU A 228 -23.72 9.24 -8.85
CA LEU A 228 -24.37 8.62 -10.00
C LEU A 228 -25.25 7.42 -9.60
N MET A 229 -24.77 6.59 -8.68
CA MET A 229 -25.56 5.46 -8.16
C MET A 229 -26.79 5.93 -7.37
N ILE A 230 -26.66 6.98 -6.55
CA ILE A 230 -27.78 7.60 -5.83
C ILE A 230 -28.89 8.01 -6.82
N GLU A 231 -28.53 8.72 -7.89
CA GLU A 231 -29.51 9.20 -8.87
C GLU A 231 -30.15 8.04 -9.65
N LYS A 232 -29.37 7.01 -10.01
CA LYS A 232 -29.88 5.79 -10.64
C LYS A 232 -30.89 5.07 -9.74
N ILE A 233 -30.55 4.89 -8.46
CA ILE A 233 -31.39 4.20 -7.47
C ILE A 233 -32.70 4.97 -7.23
N LYS A 234 -32.63 6.29 -7.01
CA LYS A 234 -33.82 7.13 -6.86
C LYS A 234 -34.77 7.04 -8.05
N THR A 235 -34.21 7.05 -9.26
CA THR A 235 -34.99 6.92 -10.51
C THR A 235 -35.71 5.57 -10.55
N HIS A 236 -35.00 4.49 -10.19
CA HIS A 236 -35.58 3.15 -10.15
C HIS A 236 -36.70 3.03 -9.11
N ILE A 237 -36.49 3.52 -7.88
CA ILE A 237 -37.52 3.56 -6.82
C ILE A 237 -38.77 4.31 -7.31
N LYS A 238 -38.59 5.47 -7.94
CA LYS A 238 -39.70 6.28 -8.47
C LYS A 238 -40.51 5.55 -9.56
N ASN A 239 -39.87 4.71 -10.37
CA ASN A 239 -40.55 3.98 -11.43
C ASN A 239 -41.36 2.77 -10.92
N LEU A 240 -41.14 2.34 -9.67
CA LEU A 240 -41.86 1.23 -9.03
C LEU A 240 -43.03 1.69 -8.14
N ALA A 241 -43.08 2.99 -7.79
CA ALA A 241 -44.11 3.62 -6.98
C ALA A 241 -45.27 4.16 -7.84
#